data_AF-A0A966Y5G1-F1
#
_entry.id   AF-A0A966Y5G1-F1
#
_cell.length_a   1.000
_cell.length_b   1.000
_cell.length_c   1.000
_cell.angle_alpha   90.00
_cell.angle_beta   90.00
_cell.angle_gamma   90.00
#
_symmetry.space_group_name_H-M   'P 1'
#
loop_
_entity.id
_entity.type
_entity.pdbx_description
1 polymer ?
#
loop_
_entity_poly.entity_id
_entity_poly.type
_entity_poly.pdbx_seq_one_letter_code
_entity_poly.pdbx_strand_id
1 'polypeptide(L)'
;MVPQKNSSKVLILGSAPNVVAVKDIDVSCYDEIIVINNAWQVLGSWTEHIFPYDFPQENKPLRYAKGQRPIDEKLFVRRQNEFGGFIYGGGTMAFTALYWALGEHMPSEIHILGCDMVYPDAGKTHFYGAGTPDPLREDFTLRDLYAKSARFMCLAARNGCSTYNLSDQSSKLCFPRRSRNIDDNPCHFLINNASVQSILDQEKSLGYFITSGRYWEADLKVDLQALDKVDQQWKTLSAKITRLDCYT
;
A
#
# COMPACT_ATOMS: atom_id res chain seq x y z
N MET A 1 26.38 19.27 -3.50
CA MET A 1 25.64 19.26 -4.79
C MET A 1 24.25 18.71 -4.51
N VAL A 2 23.26 19.59 -4.61
CA VAL A 2 21.84 19.28 -4.38
C VAL A 2 21.30 18.52 -5.59
N PRO A 3 20.52 17.46 -5.41
CA PRO A 3 19.43 17.16 -6.30
C PRO A 3 18.16 17.73 -5.67
N GLN A 4 17.68 18.88 -6.18
CA GLN A 4 16.25 19.13 -6.28
C GLN A 4 15.79 18.13 -7.33
N LYS A 5 15.61 16.89 -6.92
CA LYS A 5 14.85 15.92 -7.69
C LYS A 5 13.41 16.30 -7.40
N ASN A 6 12.62 16.62 -8.42
CA ASN A 6 11.17 16.76 -8.28
C ASN A 6 10.68 15.65 -7.35
N SER A 7 9.96 16.07 -6.29
CA SER A 7 9.49 15.22 -5.21
C SER A 7 8.49 14.24 -5.79
N SER A 8 8.95 13.06 -6.24
CA SER A 8 8.11 12.18 -7.05
C SER A 8 6.92 11.67 -6.25
N LYS A 9 5.72 11.77 -6.83
CA LYS A 9 4.45 11.41 -6.19
C LYS A 9 3.82 10.22 -6.90
N VAL A 10 3.35 9.25 -6.12
CA VAL A 10 2.64 8.07 -6.63
C VAL A 10 1.21 8.07 -6.09
N LEU A 11 0.22 7.90 -6.98
CA LEU A 11 -1.17 7.66 -6.62
C LEU A 11 -1.49 6.17 -6.75
N ILE A 12 -2.09 5.58 -5.71
CA ILE A 12 -2.59 4.21 -5.73
C ILE A 12 -4.10 4.21 -5.64
N LEU A 13 -4.76 3.58 -6.61
CA LEU A 13 -6.20 3.47 -6.71
C LEU A 13 -6.66 2.04 -6.43
N GLY A 14 -7.42 1.88 -5.36
CA GLY A 14 -8.08 0.63 -4.98
C GLY A 14 -9.48 0.50 -5.56
N SER A 15 -10.28 -0.39 -5.01
CA SER A 15 -11.62 -0.71 -5.56
C SER A 15 -12.80 -0.26 -4.70
N ALA A 16 -12.59 0.35 -3.53
CA ALA A 16 -13.69 0.83 -2.70
C ALA A 16 -14.54 1.89 -3.44
N PRO A 17 -15.85 2.04 -3.13
CA PRO A 17 -16.76 2.84 -3.95
C PRO A 17 -16.35 4.31 -4.12
N ASN A 18 -15.68 4.89 -3.12
CA ASN A 18 -15.19 6.27 -3.13
C ASN A 18 -14.02 6.51 -4.11
N VAL A 19 -13.43 5.47 -4.72
CA VAL A 19 -12.34 5.64 -5.70
C VAL A 19 -12.75 6.50 -6.89
N VAL A 20 -14.04 6.54 -7.22
CA VAL A 20 -14.58 7.37 -8.32
C VAL A 20 -14.35 8.86 -8.10
N ALA A 21 -14.10 9.29 -6.86
CA ALA A 21 -13.74 10.67 -6.53
C ALA A 21 -12.37 11.09 -7.09
N VAL A 22 -11.58 10.15 -7.65
CA VAL A 22 -10.36 10.48 -8.38
C VAL A 22 -10.61 11.41 -9.57
N LYS A 23 -11.83 11.41 -10.12
CA LYS A 23 -12.23 12.31 -11.22
C LYS A 23 -12.19 13.79 -10.84
N ASP A 24 -12.22 14.09 -9.55
CA ASP A 24 -12.16 15.44 -9.01
C ASP A 24 -10.74 15.82 -8.55
N ILE A 25 -9.74 14.97 -8.82
CA ILE A 25 -8.34 15.18 -8.44
C ILE A 25 -7.55 15.56 -9.70
N ASP A 26 -6.72 16.59 -9.60
CA ASP A 26 -5.70 16.84 -10.61
C ASP A 26 -4.62 15.76 -10.53
N VAL A 27 -4.75 14.74 -11.36
CA VAL A 27 -3.82 13.62 -11.39
C VAL A 27 -2.54 13.92 -12.17
N SER A 28 -2.41 15.11 -12.79
CA SER A 28 -1.22 15.48 -13.55
C SER A 28 0.01 15.74 -12.67
N CYS A 29 -0.20 15.93 -11.37
CA CYS A 29 0.87 16.10 -10.38
C CYS A 29 1.54 14.78 -9.93
N TYR A 30 1.03 13.62 -10.36
CA TYR A 30 1.62 12.32 -10.06
C TYR A 30 2.49 11.84 -11.22
N ASP A 31 3.68 11.34 -10.90
CA ASP A 31 4.55 10.71 -11.88
C ASP A 31 4.04 9.32 -12.25
N GLU A 32 3.47 8.62 -11.27
CA GLU A 32 2.93 7.27 -11.44
C GLU A 32 1.55 7.14 -10.81
N ILE A 33 0.67 6.43 -11.51
CA ILE A 33 -0.68 6.10 -11.04
C ILE A 33 -0.87 4.60 -11.18
N ILE A 34 -0.91 3.94 -10.02
CA ILE A 34 -1.01 2.50 -9.89
C ILE A 34 -2.46 2.14 -9.63
N VAL A 35 -3.08 1.39 -10.54
CA VAL A 35 -4.44 0.88 -10.40
C VAL A 35 -4.42 -0.59 -9.98
N ILE A 36 -5.15 -0.90 -8.91
CA ILE A 36 -5.25 -2.26 -8.35
C ILE A 36 -6.45 -2.98 -8.94
N ASN A 37 -6.22 -4.18 -9.50
CA ASN A 37 -7.29 -5.05 -10.02
C ASN A 37 -8.22 -4.25 -10.96
N ASN A 38 -9.52 -4.28 -10.74
CA ASN A 38 -10.51 -3.60 -11.58
C ASN A 38 -10.41 -2.06 -11.57
N ALA A 39 -9.61 -1.43 -10.70
CA ALA A 39 -9.51 0.04 -10.61
C ALA A 39 -9.04 0.72 -11.92
N TRP A 40 -8.44 -0.04 -12.85
CA TRP A 40 -8.09 0.46 -14.19
C TRP A 40 -9.29 1.03 -14.97
N GLN A 41 -10.52 0.65 -14.60
CA GLN A 41 -11.75 1.13 -15.24
C GLN A 41 -12.17 2.54 -14.78
N VAL A 42 -11.59 3.05 -13.69
CA VAL A 42 -12.03 4.30 -13.05
C VAL A 42 -11.43 5.53 -13.73
N LEU A 43 -10.20 5.40 -14.23
CA LEU A 43 -9.40 6.46 -14.82
C LEU A 43 -8.69 5.92 -16.06
N GLY A 44 -8.51 6.72 -17.11
CA GLY A 44 -7.79 6.28 -18.31
C GLY A 44 -6.28 6.55 -18.29
N SER A 45 -5.84 7.52 -17.48
CA SER A 45 -4.47 8.04 -17.45
C SER A 45 -3.55 7.34 -16.44
N TRP A 46 -3.87 6.11 -16.02
CA TRP A 46 -2.97 5.34 -15.16
C TRP A 46 -1.72 4.85 -15.90
N THR A 47 -0.67 4.51 -15.15
CA THR A 47 0.63 4.05 -15.69
C THR A 47 0.88 2.57 -15.41
N GLU A 48 0.46 2.06 -14.25
CA GLU A 48 0.71 0.69 -13.84
C GLU A 48 -0.56 -0.01 -13.39
N HIS A 49 -0.82 -1.21 -13.89
CA HIS A 49 -1.93 -2.04 -13.45
C HIS A 49 -1.38 -3.26 -12.69
N ILE A 50 -1.58 -3.27 -11.38
CA ILE A 50 -1.09 -4.32 -10.48
C ILE A 50 -2.24 -5.27 -10.07
N PHE A 51 -1.99 -6.58 -10.16
CA PHE A 51 -3.01 -7.61 -9.94
C PHE A 51 -2.39 -8.95 -9.49
N PRO A 52 -3.12 -9.79 -8.73
CA PRO A 52 -2.59 -11.06 -8.25
C PRO A 52 -2.47 -12.11 -9.36
N TYR A 53 -1.77 -13.21 -9.07
CA TYR A 53 -1.50 -14.28 -10.03
C TYR A 53 -2.76 -14.93 -10.62
N ASP A 54 -3.83 -14.97 -9.84
CA ASP A 54 -5.14 -15.56 -10.18
C ASP A 54 -6.13 -14.52 -10.73
N PHE A 55 -5.68 -13.29 -11.01
CA PHE A 55 -6.57 -12.25 -11.56
C PHE A 55 -7.09 -12.65 -12.96
N PRO A 56 -8.42 -12.74 -13.15
CA PRO A 56 -9.01 -13.24 -14.40
C PRO A 56 -8.61 -12.41 -15.61
N GLN A 57 -8.35 -13.06 -16.74
CA GLN A 57 -7.86 -12.39 -17.95
C GLN A 57 -8.93 -11.46 -18.55
N GLU A 58 -10.20 -11.85 -18.45
CA GLU A 58 -11.37 -11.07 -18.86
C GLU A 58 -11.58 -9.79 -18.05
N ASN A 59 -11.02 -9.72 -16.83
CA ASN A 59 -11.09 -8.55 -15.97
C ASN A 59 -9.92 -7.58 -16.21
N LYS A 60 -8.93 -7.94 -17.04
CA LYS A 60 -7.80 -7.07 -17.38
C LYS A 60 -8.14 -6.17 -18.58
N PRO A 61 -7.43 -5.04 -18.76
CA PRO A 61 -7.52 -4.27 -20.00
C PRO A 61 -7.27 -5.17 -21.22
N LEU A 62 -8.12 -5.06 -22.24
CA LEU A 62 -7.92 -5.79 -23.50
C LEU A 62 -6.61 -5.42 -24.18
N ARG A 63 -6.19 -4.15 -24.02
CA ARG A 63 -4.92 -3.61 -24.50
C ARG A 63 -4.42 -2.55 -23.52
N TYR A 64 -3.12 -2.54 -23.31
CA TYR A 64 -2.43 -1.47 -22.58
C TYR A 64 -2.10 -0.34 -23.56
N ALA A 65 -2.40 0.90 -23.18
CA ALA A 65 -2.00 2.07 -23.95
C ALA A 65 -0.48 2.30 -23.86
N LYS A 66 0.04 3.24 -24.66
CA LYS A 66 1.45 3.64 -24.56
C LYS A 66 1.73 4.21 -23.17
N GLY A 67 2.76 3.70 -22.50
CA GLY A 67 3.11 4.09 -21.12
C GLY A 67 2.40 3.29 -20.04
N GLN A 68 1.44 2.43 -20.39
CA GLN A 68 0.78 1.53 -19.46
C GLN A 68 1.48 0.18 -19.40
N ARG A 69 1.70 -0.35 -18.19
CA ARG A 69 2.31 -1.69 -18.01
C ARG A 69 1.57 -2.57 -16.99
N PRO A 70 1.52 -3.90 -17.21
CA PRO A 70 1.08 -4.85 -16.20
C PRO A 70 2.17 -5.07 -15.14
N ILE A 71 1.77 -5.14 -13.86
CA ILE A 71 2.61 -5.53 -12.74
C ILE A 71 2.07 -6.85 -12.17
N ASP A 72 2.72 -7.95 -12.51
CA ASP A 72 2.35 -9.30 -12.07
C ASP A 72 3.19 -9.78 -10.88
N GLU A 73 2.89 -10.99 -10.39
CA GLU A 73 3.58 -11.59 -9.24
C GLU A 73 5.10 -11.71 -9.44
N LYS A 74 5.59 -11.86 -10.66
CA LYS A 74 7.03 -11.98 -10.94
C LYS A 74 7.76 -10.66 -10.66
N LEU A 75 7.05 -9.55 -10.75
CA LEU A 75 7.56 -8.21 -10.48
C LEU A 75 7.37 -7.85 -9.01
N PHE A 76 6.13 -7.87 -8.50
CA PHE A 76 5.87 -7.33 -7.16
C PHE A 76 6.38 -8.20 -6.02
N VAL A 77 6.47 -9.53 -6.18
CA VAL A 77 6.98 -10.42 -5.11
C VAL A 77 8.42 -10.08 -4.77
N ARG A 78 9.25 -9.83 -5.79
CA ARG A 78 10.65 -9.45 -5.58
C ARG A 78 10.75 -8.18 -4.76
N ARG A 79 9.99 -7.14 -5.11
CA ARG A 79 10.00 -5.85 -4.39
C ARG A 79 9.48 -6.00 -2.97
N GLN A 80 8.36 -6.67 -2.76
CA GLN A 80 7.81 -6.84 -1.42
C GLN A 80 8.72 -7.69 -0.51
N ASN A 81 9.46 -8.64 -1.07
CA ASN A 81 10.45 -9.41 -0.32
C ASN A 81 11.63 -8.56 0.17
N GLU A 82 12.02 -7.50 -0.55
CA GLU A 82 13.04 -6.53 -0.09
C GLU A 82 12.60 -5.84 1.23
N PHE A 83 11.28 -5.81 1.52
CA PHE A 83 10.68 -5.26 2.73
C PHE A 83 10.15 -6.31 3.71
N GLY A 84 10.59 -7.57 3.64
CA GLY A 84 10.23 -8.61 4.61
C GLY A 84 9.03 -9.48 4.21
N GLY A 85 8.55 -9.36 2.97
CA GLY A 85 7.57 -10.29 2.40
C GLY A 85 6.12 -10.08 2.86
N PHE A 86 5.28 -11.08 2.57
CA PHE A 86 3.83 -10.95 2.61
C PHE A 86 3.21 -11.19 3.99
N ILE A 87 3.82 -12.03 4.83
CA ILE A 87 3.30 -12.31 6.17
C ILE A 87 3.34 -11.06 7.06
N TYR A 88 4.49 -10.38 7.08
CA TYR A 88 4.63 -9.11 7.79
C TYR A 88 4.00 -7.94 7.03
N GLY A 89 4.05 -7.96 5.70
CA GLY A 89 3.49 -6.88 4.87
C GLY A 89 1.96 -6.84 4.80
N GLY A 90 1.29 -7.97 5.04
CA GLY A 90 -0.15 -8.14 4.85
C GLY A 90 -0.47 -8.63 3.43
N GLY A 91 -1.32 -9.66 3.33
CA GLY A 91 -1.61 -10.38 2.08
C GLY A 91 -2.64 -9.75 1.15
N THR A 92 -2.85 -8.42 1.18
CA THR A 92 -3.80 -7.73 0.29
C THR A 92 -3.11 -7.11 -0.91
N MET A 93 -3.85 -6.91 -2.00
CA MET A 93 -3.31 -6.18 -3.15
C MET A 93 -3.01 -4.71 -2.87
N ALA A 94 -3.70 -4.08 -1.91
CA ALA A 94 -3.39 -2.70 -1.53
C ALA A 94 -2.03 -2.59 -0.81
N PHE A 95 -1.70 -3.51 0.10
CA PHE A 95 -0.35 -3.57 0.67
C PHE A 95 0.69 -3.95 -0.37
N THR A 96 0.37 -4.88 -1.27
CA THR A 96 1.26 -5.27 -2.37
C THR A 96 1.60 -4.06 -3.26
N ALA A 97 0.60 -3.25 -3.63
CA ALA A 97 0.79 -2.02 -4.40
C ALA A 97 1.62 -0.98 -3.65
N LEU A 98 1.43 -0.84 -2.33
CA LEU A 98 2.22 0.05 -1.49
C LEU A 98 3.70 -0.32 -1.47
N TYR A 99 4.03 -1.61 -1.26
CA TYR A 99 5.43 -2.07 -1.29
C TYR A 99 6.03 -2.03 -2.69
N TRP A 100 5.25 -2.30 -3.74
CA TRP A 100 5.68 -2.10 -5.12
C TRP A 100 6.03 -0.64 -5.39
N ALA A 101 5.13 0.30 -5.05
CA ALA A 101 5.33 1.73 -5.21
C ALA A 101 6.61 2.20 -4.51
N LEU A 102 6.80 1.79 -3.25
CA LEU A 102 7.98 2.16 -2.47
C LEU A 102 9.27 1.59 -3.09
N GLY A 103 9.29 0.30 -3.42
CA GLY A 103 10.51 -0.38 -3.89
C GLY A 103 10.91 -0.08 -5.34
N GLU A 104 9.94 0.16 -6.21
CA GLU A 104 10.20 0.44 -7.63
C GLU A 104 10.48 1.93 -7.86
N HIS A 105 9.70 2.81 -7.25
CA HIS A 105 9.73 4.24 -7.57
C HIS A 105 10.47 5.08 -6.53
N MET A 106 10.61 4.59 -5.28
CA MET A 106 11.18 5.34 -4.15
C MET A 106 10.66 6.79 -4.08
N PRO A 107 9.34 6.99 -4.10
CA PRO A 107 8.76 8.32 -4.16
C PRO A 107 8.94 9.06 -2.84
N SER A 108 8.79 10.39 -2.88
CA SER A 108 8.69 11.19 -1.67
C SER A 108 7.30 11.11 -1.06
N GLU A 109 6.27 10.86 -1.88
CA GLU A 109 4.90 10.70 -1.41
C GLU A 109 4.15 9.57 -2.11
N ILE A 110 3.38 8.83 -1.31
CA ILE A 110 2.38 7.89 -1.80
C ILE A 110 1.01 8.34 -1.29
N HIS A 111 0.08 8.55 -2.21
CA HIS A 111 -1.32 8.83 -1.90
C HIS A 111 -2.17 7.63 -2.27
N ILE A 112 -3.11 7.28 -1.39
CA ILE A 112 -4.08 6.21 -1.66
C ILE A 112 -5.50 6.75 -1.76
N LEU A 113 -6.30 6.16 -2.63
CA LEU A 113 -7.74 6.35 -2.69
C LEU A 113 -8.41 5.01 -3.02
N GLY A 114 -9.58 4.73 -2.45
CA GLY A 114 -10.28 3.47 -2.71
C GLY A 114 -9.68 2.24 -2.03
N CYS A 115 -8.76 2.42 -1.08
CA CYS A 115 -8.04 1.35 -0.38
C CYS A 115 -8.46 1.23 1.10
N ASP A 116 -9.69 1.61 1.45
CA ASP A 116 -10.12 1.78 2.84
C ASP A 116 -10.19 0.48 3.65
N MET A 117 -10.32 -0.67 2.98
CA MET A 117 -10.47 -2.00 3.59
C MET A 117 -11.61 -2.09 4.62
N VAL A 118 -12.68 -1.32 4.39
CA VAL A 118 -13.94 -1.40 5.14
C VAL A 118 -14.95 -2.12 4.25
N TYR A 119 -15.44 -3.26 4.72
CA TYR A 119 -16.42 -4.08 4.03
C TYR A 119 -17.70 -4.12 4.87
N PRO A 120 -18.72 -3.30 4.55
CA PRO A 120 -19.98 -3.32 5.28
C PRO A 120 -20.77 -4.61 4.97
N ASP A 121 -21.58 -5.07 5.93
CA ASP A 121 -22.44 -6.26 5.79
C ASP A 121 -23.55 -6.08 4.73
N ALA A 122 -23.85 -4.83 4.35
CA ALA A 122 -24.81 -4.49 3.32
C ALA A 122 -24.34 -3.29 2.48
N GLY A 123 -24.70 -3.26 1.19
CA GLY A 123 -24.36 -2.19 0.24
C GLY A 123 -23.29 -2.57 -0.77
N LYS A 124 -22.80 -1.57 -1.53
CA LYS A 124 -21.71 -1.78 -2.50
C LYS A 124 -20.37 -1.82 -1.76
N THR A 125 -19.66 -2.94 -1.84
CA THR A 125 -18.29 -3.07 -1.33
C THR A 125 -17.25 -2.55 -2.32
N HIS A 126 -17.60 -2.42 -3.61
CA HIS A 126 -16.71 -1.97 -4.68
C HIS A 126 -17.39 -0.94 -5.59
N PHE A 127 -16.61 -0.15 -6.34
CA PHE A 127 -17.17 0.85 -7.27
C PHE A 127 -18.01 0.22 -8.40
N TYR A 128 -17.70 -1.01 -8.79
CA TYR A 128 -18.43 -1.79 -9.80
C TYR A 128 -19.59 -2.62 -9.22
N GLY A 129 -20.02 -2.34 -7.98
CA GLY A 129 -21.15 -3.00 -7.33
C GLY A 129 -20.70 -3.94 -6.20
N ALA A 130 -21.16 -5.19 -6.24
CA ALA A 130 -20.70 -6.24 -5.33
C ALA A 130 -19.61 -7.05 -6.04
N GLY A 131 -18.35 -6.73 -5.77
CA GLY A 131 -17.27 -7.68 -6.00
C GLY A 131 -17.28 -8.72 -4.88
N THR A 132 -16.84 -9.95 -5.17
CA THR A 132 -16.24 -10.76 -4.11
C THR A 132 -15.17 -9.85 -3.49
N PRO A 133 -15.29 -9.46 -2.19
CA PRO A 133 -14.17 -8.83 -1.52
C PRO A 133 -12.92 -9.62 -1.89
N ASP A 134 -11.80 -8.96 -2.23
CA ASP A 134 -10.50 -9.58 -1.96
C ASP A 134 -10.63 -10.04 -0.51
N PRO A 135 -10.87 -11.34 -0.28
CA PRO A 135 -11.61 -11.71 0.89
C PRO A 135 -10.71 -11.27 2.04
N LEU A 136 -11.28 -10.63 3.05
CA LEU A 136 -10.84 -10.94 4.39
C LEU A 136 -11.19 -12.43 4.60
N ARG A 137 -10.50 -13.29 3.84
CA ARG A 137 -10.40 -14.71 4.08
C ARG A 137 -9.87 -14.80 5.49
N GLU A 138 -10.29 -15.82 6.20
CA GLU A 138 -9.74 -16.09 7.50
C GLU A 138 -8.26 -16.41 7.33
N ASP A 139 -7.42 -15.37 7.42
CA ASP A 139 -6.02 -15.38 7.09
C ASP A 139 -5.29 -14.51 8.10
N PHE A 140 -4.27 -15.10 8.70
CA PHE A 140 -3.55 -14.48 9.81
C PHE A 140 -2.83 -13.19 9.40
N THR A 141 -2.51 -13.01 8.11
CA THR A 141 -1.87 -11.78 7.60
C THR A 141 -2.84 -10.60 7.52
N LEU A 142 -4.14 -10.83 7.64
CA LEU A 142 -5.21 -9.83 7.52
C LEU A 142 -5.87 -9.46 8.86
N ARG A 143 -5.44 -10.08 9.96
CA ARG A 143 -6.04 -9.92 11.30
C ARG A 143 -5.95 -8.50 11.87
N ASP A 144 -4.83 -7.79 11.66
CA ASP A 144 -4.65 -6.40 12.09
C ASP A 144 -4.13 -5.52 10.93
N LEU A 145 -5.05 -5.11 10.04
CA LEU A 145 -4.77 -4.22 8.91
C LEU A 145 -4.18 -2.86 9.34
N TYR A 146 -4.54 -2.40 10.54
CA TYR A 146 -3.99 -1.18 11.11
C TYR A 146 -2.50 -1.38 11.42
N ALA A 147 -2.11 -2.51 12.01
CA ALA A 147 -0.69 -2.85 12.21
C ALA A 147 0.08 -2.98 10.90
N LYS A 148 -0.51 -3.63 9.88
CA LYS A 148 0.15 -3.79 8.57
C LYS A 148 0.37 -2.45 7.87
N SER A 149 -0.59 -1.53 7.93
CA SER A 149 -0.39 -0.15 7.46
C SER A 149 0.60 0.63 8.32
N ALA A 150 0.61 0.44 9.64
CA ALA A 150 1.59 1.08 10.54
C ALA A 150 3.01 0.65 10.21
N ARG A 151 3.23 -0.65 9.97
CA ARG A 151 4.50 -1.20 9.48
C ARG A 151 4.92 -0.55 8.17
N PHE A 152 4.03 -0.54 7.18
CA PHE A 152 4.32 0.10 5.89
C PHE A 152 4.70 1.59 6.08
N MET A 153 3.91 2.36 6.83
CA MET A 153 4.16 3.78 7.05
C MET A 153 5.51 4.03 7.73
N CYS A 154 5.93 3.17 8.66
CA CYS A 154 7.25 3.27 9.29
C CYS A 154 8.39 2.99 8.29
N LEU A 155 8.23 2.00 7.40
CA LEU A 155 9.21 1.67 6.37
C LEU A 155 9.26 2.74 5.28
N ALA A 156 8.12 3.30 4.87
CA ALA A 156 8.04 4.43 3.97
C ALA A 156 8.78 5.65 4.55
N ALA A 157 8.48 6.02 5.80
CA ALA A 157 9.14 7.15 6.48
C ALA A 157 10.66 6.95 6.59
N ARG A 158 11.12 5.72 6.93
CA ARG A 158 12.56 5.38 6.94
C ARG A 158 13.23 5.61 5.58
N ASN A 159 12.49 5.46 4.49
CA ASN A 159 12.96 5.67 3.12
C ASN A 159 12.66 7.09 2.59
N GLY A 160 12.27 8.03 3.46
CA GLY A 160 11.98 9.41 3.06
C GLY A 160 10.65 9.59 2.33
N CYS A 161 9.78 8.58 2.36
CA CYS A 161 8.45 8.61 1.75
C CYS A 161 7.37 8.89 2.81
N SER A 162 6.53 9.88 2.55
CA SER A 162 5.32 10.13 3.32
C SER A 162 4.12 9.45 2.67
N THR A 163 3.20 8.91 3.47
CA THR A 163 2.02 8.19 2.95
C THR A 163 0.74 8.85 3.44
N TYR A 164 -0.21 9.08 2.54
CA TYR A 164 -1.47 9.76 2.85
C TYR A 164 -2.68 9.02 2.28
N ASN A 165 -3.81 9.15 2.96
CA ASN A 165 -5.10 8.65 2.49
C ASN A 165 -6.01 9.82 2.06
N LEU A 166 -6.46 9.81 0.80
CA LEU A 166 -7.32 10.83 0.19
C LEU A 166 -8.82 10.53 0.33
N SER A 167 -9.16 9.38 0.90
CA SER A 167 -10.53 9.03 1.25
C SER A 167 -11.06 9.94 2.36
N ASP A 168 -12.32 10.33 2.27
CA ASP A 168 -13.10 10.98 3.32
C ASP A 168 -13.94 9.96 4.14
N GLN A 169 -13.85 8.67 3.78
CA GLN A 169 -14.58 7.58 4.42
C GLN A 169 -13.77 6.95 5.54
N SER A 170 -14.44 6.16 6.38
CA SER A 170 -13.77 5.30 7.36
C SER A 170 -12.77 4.37 6.67
N SER A 171 -11.62 4.14 7.31
CA SER A 171 -10.56 3.25 6.81
C SER A 171 -10.00 2.42 7.94
N LYS A 172 -9.61 1.17 7.64
CA LYS A 172 -8.84 0.32 8.56
C LYS A 172 -7.34 0.67 8.56
N LEU A 173 -6.89 1.50 7.62
CA LEU A 173 -5.49 1.87 7.48
C LEU A 173 -5.14 3.09 8.33
N CYS A 174 -3.94 3.11 8.91
CA CYS A 174 -3.52 4.17 9.84
C CYS A 174 -2.98 5.43 9.16
N PHE A 175 -3.00 5.51 7.82
CA PHE A 175 -2.38 6.62 7.12
C PHE A 175 -3.12 7.93 7.39
N PRO A 176 -2.39 9.04 7.57
CA PRO A 176 -3.00 10.33 7.79
C PRO A 176 -3.82 10.80 6.60
N ARG A 177 -4.90 11.53 6.89
CA ARG A 177 -5.74 12.13 5.86
C ARG A 177 -5.05 13.34 5.24
N ARG A 178 -5.20 13.50 3.93
CA ARG A 178 -4.80 14.70 3.18
C ARG A 178 -5.96 15.14 2.28
N SER A 179 -6.06 16.45 2.07
CA SER A 179 -7.00 17.00 1.09
C SER A 179 -6.67 16.45 -0.30
N ARG A 180 -7.69 16.36 -1.16
CA ARG A 180 -7.53 16.01 -2.58
C ARG A 180 -6.88 17.14 -3.39
N ASN A 181 -6.83 18.35 -2.85
CA ASN A 181 -6.02 19.43 -3.37
C ASN A 181 -4.58 19.21 -2.90
N ILE A 182 -3.81 18.48 -3.71
CA ILE A 182 -2.42 18.14 -3.41
C ILE A 182 -1.57 19.39 -3.60
N ASP A 183 -1.00 19.89 -2.51
CA ASP A 183 -0.03 20.97 -2.57
C ASP A 183 1.34 20.46 -3.10
N ASP A 184 2.17 21.40 -3.53
CA ASP A 184 3.51 21.12 -4.04
C ASP A 184 4.57 20.98 -2.95
N ASN A 185 4.21 21.20 -1.69
CA ASN A 185 5.15 21.23 -0.57
C ASN A 185 5.15 19.89 0.16
N PRO A 186 6.14 19.01 -0.10
CA PRO A 186 6.15 17.70 0.51
C PRO A 186 6.33 17.84 2.01
N CYS A 187 5.47 17.21 2.80
CA CYS A 187 5.69 17.10 4.24
C CYS A 187 6.47 15.82 4.52
N HIS A 188 7.49 15.90 5.37
CA HIS A 188 8.36 14.77 5.66
C HIS A 188 7.96 14.08 6.97
N PHE A 189 7.83 12.76 6.92
CA PHE A 189 7.66 11.95 8.12
C PHE A 189 9.02 11.61 8.73
N LEU A 190 9.23 12.03 9.98
CA LEU A 190 10.40 11.66 10.74
C LEU A 190 10.12 10.42 11.59
N ILE A 191 11.07 9.49 11.58
CA ILE A 191 11.00 8.27 12.35
C ILE A 191 12.35 7.90 12.94
N ASN A 192 12.34 7.24 14.10
CA ASN A 192 13.54 6.73 14.73
C ASN A 192 14.03 5.46 14.00
N ASN A 193 15.04 5.61 13.14
CA ASN A 193 15.60 4.50 12.35
C ASN A 193 16.09 3.32 13.18
N ALA A 194 16.63 3.56 14.39
CA ALA A 194 17.07 2.49 15.29
C ALA A 194 15.90 1.64 15.81
N SER A 195 14.74 2.27 16.08
CA SER A 195 13.52 1.57 16.49
C SER A 195 12.96 0.73 15.34
N VAL A 196 12.95 1.27 14.11
CA VAL A 196 12.58 0.51 12.91
C VAL A 196 13.49 -0.71 12.75
N GLN A 197 14.80 -0.53 12.88
CA GLN A 197 15.76 -1.63 12.74
C GLN A 197 15.56 -2.70 13.82
N SER A 198 15.33 -2.30 15.07
CA SER A 198 15.08 -3.24 16.18
C SER A 198 13.87 -4.15 15.92
N ILE A 199 12.77 -3.61 15.39
CA ILE A 199 11.59 -4.43 15.06
C ILE A 199 11.87 -5.34 13.86
N LEU A 200 12.59 -4.87 12.84
CA LEU A 200 12.99 -5.70 11.70
C LEU A 200 13.92 -6.85 12.11
N ASP A 201 14.82 -6.63 13.06
CA ASP A 201 15.69 -7.68 13.59
C ASP A 201 14.87 -8.75 14.32
N GLN A 202 13.78 -8.35 14.99
CA GLN A 202 12.82 -9.27 15.59
C GLN A 202 11.99 -10.03 14.54
N GLU A 203 11.53 -9.39 13.47
CA GLU A 203 10.88 -10.09 12.34
C GLU A 203 11.83 -11.12 11.72
N LYS A 204 13.10 -10.74 11.53
CA LYS A 204 14.11 -11.64 10.99
C LYS A 204 14.38 -12.85 11.90
N SER A 205 14.38 -12.67 13.21
CA SER A 205 14.59 -13.77 14.16
C SER A 205 13.40 -14.73 14.23
N LEU A 206 12.17 -14.24 14.04
CA LEU A 206 10.97 -15.05 13.90
C LEU A 206 10.92 -15.79 12.56
N GLY A 207 11.46 -15.19 11.49
CA GLY A 207 11.68 -15.85 10.22
C GLY A 207 10.41 -16.16 9.44
N TYR A 208 9.31 -15.40 9.63
CA TYR A 208 8.06 -15.60 8.90
C TYR A 208 8.16 -15.07 7.47
N PHE A 209 8.93 -15.75 6.64
CA PHE A 209 9.27 -15.33 5.29
C PHE A 209 9.21 -16.50 4.32
N ILE A 210 8.52 -16.29 3.20
CA ILE A 210 8.40 -17.26 2.11
C ILE A 210 8.79 -16.55 0.81
N THR A 211 9.87 -17.01 0.18
CA THR A 211 10.47 -16.34 -0.98
C THR A 211 9.53 -16.23 -2.17
N SER A 212 8.64 -17.20 -2.37
CA SER A 212 7.65 -17.14 -3.46
C SER A 212 6.53 -16.11 -3.20
N GLY A 213 6.41 -15.58 -1.98
CA GLY A 213 5.26 -14.79 -1.54
C GLY A 213 4.00 -15.63 -1.25
N ARG A 214 3.94 -16.87 -1.75
CA ARG A 214 2.81 -17.79 -1.60
C ARG A 214 2.88 -18.58 -0.30
N TYR A 215 2.73 -17.88 0.82
CA TYR A 215 2.83 -18.49 2.15
C TYR A 215 1.76 -19.56 2.41
N TRP A 216 0.64 -19.54 1.68
CA TRP A 216 -0.41 -20.56 1.77
C TRP A 216 -0.01 -21.90 1.14
N GLU A 217 1.04 -21.94 0.31
CA GLU A 217 1.59 -23.19 -0.25
C GLU A 217 2.68 -23.79 0.66
N ALA A 218 3.08 -23.08 1.71
CA ALA A 218 4.18 -23.47 2.59
C ALA A 218 3.68 -24.04 3.92
N ASP A 219 4.37 -25.05 4.44
CA ASP A 219 4.17 -25.59 5.80
C ASP A 219 4.94 -24.75 6.84
N LEU A 220 4.73 -23.43 6.82
CA LEU A 220 5.36 -22.52 7.77
C LEU A 220 4.45 -22.33 8.98
N LYS A 221 4.93 -22.77 10.15
CA LYS A 221 4.24 -22.54 11.42
C LYS A 221 4.48 -21.12 11.90
N VAL A 222 3.41 -20.34 11.96
CA VAL A 222 3.42 -18.97 12.48
C VAL A 222 2.88 -18.97 13.90
N ASP A 223 3.69 -18.55 14.88
CA ASP A 223 3.19 -18.21 16.21
C ASP A 223 2.47 -16.86 16.12
N LEU A 224 1.14 -16.94 16.24
CA LEU A 224 0.23 -15.81 16.14
C LEU A 224 0.44 -14.79 17.27
N GLN A 225 0.80 -15.23 18.48
CA GLN A 225 1.07 -14.31 19.59
C GLN A 225 2.36 -13.53 19.36
N ALA A 226 3.38 -14.19 18.80
CA ALA A 226 4.62 -13.53 18.41
C ALA A 226 4.39 -12.52 17.27
N LEU A 227 3.55 -12.86 16.28
CA LEU A 227 3.15 -11.94 15.22
C LEU A 227 2.37 -10.73 15.78
N ASP A 228 1.38 -10.97 16.64
CA ASP A 228 0.59 -9.91 17.29
C ASP A 228 1.49 -8.94 18.09
N LYS A 229 2.53 -9.47 18.74
CA LYS A 229 3.51 -8.66 19.48
C LYS A 229 4.30 -7.73 18.57
N VAL A 230 4.74 -8.23 17.40
CA VAL A 230 5.43 -7.41 16.39
C VAL A 230 4.49 -6.36 15.81
N ASP A 231 3.27 -6.76 15.48
CA ASP A 231 2.23 -5.86 14.97
C ASP A 231 1.95 -4.72 15.97
N GLN A 232 1.89 -5.02 17.26
CA GLN A 232 1.74 -4.00 18.30
C GLN A 232 2.93 -3.05 18.41
N GLN A 233 4.17 -3.53 18.20
CA GLN A 233 5.35 -2.66 18.18
C GLN A 233 5.30 -1.67 17.02
N TRP A 234 4.88 -2.11 15.83
CA TRP A 234 4.70 -1.22 14.67
C TRP A 234 3.66 -0.14 14.94
N LYS A 235 2.52 -0.49 15.56
CA LYS A 235 1.48 0.46 15.98
C LYS A 235 2.00 1.51 16.96
N THR A 236 2.77 1.06 17.95
CA THR A 236 3.38 1.98 18.93
C THR A 236 4.40 2.90 18.30
N LEU A 237 5.19 2.41 17.34
CA LEU A 237 6.19 3.22 16.64
C LEU A 237 5.55 4.22 15.68
N SER A 238 4.52 3.81 14.92
CA SER A 238 3.84 4.68 13.96
C SER A 238 3.17 5.88 14.63
N ALA A 239 2.65 5.71 15.85
CA ALA A 239 2.09 6.80 16.64
C ALA A 239 3.11 7.88 17.05
N LYS A 240 4.42 7.60 16.93
CA LYS A 240 5.52 8.53 17.22
C LYS A 240 6.06 9.23 15.97
N ILE A 241 5.53 8.93 14.79
CA ILE A 241 5.93 9.62 13.56
C ILE A 241 5.54 11.09 13.69
N THR A 242 6.53 11.96 13.57
CA THR A 242 6.30 13.41 13.54
C THR A 242 6.28 13.90 12.10
N ARG A 243 5.36 14.82 11.83
CA ARG A 243 5.31 15.55 10.56
C ARG A 243 6.17 16.78 10.69
N LEU A 244 7.21 16.89 9.88
CA LEU A 244 7.88 18.16 9.71
C LEU A 244 7.09 18.93 8.66
N ASP A 245 6.40 19.99 9.11
CA ASP A 245 5.80 20.94 8.17
C ASP A 245 6.95 21.61 7.41
N CYS A 246 6.88 21.57 6.09
CA CYS A 246 7.78 22.36 5.25
C CYS A 246 7.31 23.81 5.28
N TYR A 247 7.66 24.52 6.35
CA TYR A 247 7.67 25.97 6.36
C TYR A 247 9.04 26.44 5.86
N THR A 248 9.06 26.99 4.65
CA THR A 248 9.72 28.26 4.31
C THR A 248 9.14 28.76 3.00
#